data_AF-A0A9W7ALR3-F1
#
_entry.id   AF-A0A9W7ALR3-F1
#
_cell.length_a   1.000
_cell.length_b   1.000
_cell.length_c   1.000
_cell.angle_alpha   90.00
_cell.angle_beta   90.00
_cell.angle_gamma   90.00
#
_symmetry.space_group_name_H-M   'P 1'
#
loop_
_entity.id
_entity.type
_entity.pdbx_description
1 polymer ?
#
loop_
_entity_poly.entity_id
_entity_poly.type
_entity_poly.pdbx_seq_one_letter_code
_entity_poly.pdbx_strand_id
1 'polypeptide(L)'
;MKFSLTLLAAALVASANAFVPAPAFGVQRSSQLNAEKDPKRYGKYDDMLWDMTAKLEIYGEWDPAKPRSPWNFNPFETWDGNSPDASGWFPGQNTFKDPTRGDINFASMQEERKILDDIIANPKEGNVPGAPGCKN
;
A
#
# COMPACT_ATOMS: atom_id res chain seq x y z
N MET A 1 18.18 24.18 -83.77
CA MET A 1 19.56 23.64 -83.64
C MET A 1 19.83 23.30 -82.17
N LYS A 2 20.56 22.20 -81.94
CA LYS A 2 21.13 21.65 -80.69
C LYS A 2 20.28 20.60 -79.97
N PHE A 3 20.67 19.33 -80.17
CA PHE A 3 20.39 18.21 -79.27
C PHE A 3 21.20 18.35 -77.97
N SER A 4 20.65 17.96 -76.83
CA SER A 4 21.48 17.57 -75.69
C SER A 4 20.80 16.52 -74.80
N LEU A 5 21.52 15.41 -74.71
CA LEU A 5 21.43 14.24 -73.86
C LEU A 5 21.59 14.64 -72.39
N THR A 6 20.72 14.20 -71.47
CA THR A 6 21.10 14.00 -70.05
C THR A 6 20.00 13.31 -69.22
N LEU A 7 20.45 12.36 -68.39
CA LEU A 7 19.83 11.79 -67.17
C LEU A 7 18.49 11.04 -67.34
N LEU A 8 18.45 9.71 -67.48
CA LEU A 8 18.93 8.64 -66.59
C LEU A 8 18.51 8.81 -65.10
N ALA A 9 17.78 7.80 -64.61
CA ALA A 9 17.57 7.42 -63.21
C ALA A 9 16.54 8.22 -62.38
N ALA A 10 15.25 7.90 -62.57
CA ALA A 10 14.21 8.11 -61.57
C ALA A 10 13.79 6.77 -60.94
N ALA A 11 14.66 6.17 -60.13
CA ALA A 11 14.33 5.02 -59.29
C ALA A 11 15.24 5.00 -58.06
N LEU A 12 15.14 6.02 -57.21
CA LEU A 12 15.80 6.02 -55.91
C LEU A 12 14.97 6.78 -54.89
N VAL A 13 13.83 6.22 -54.49
CA VAL A 13 13.17 6.56 -53.23
C VAL A 13 12.62 5.28 -52.61
N ALA A 14 13.46 4.61 -51.84
CA ALA A 14 13.03 3.74 -50.75
C ALA A 14 13.77 4.23 -49.51
N SER A 15 13.28 5.31 -48.90
CA SER A 15 13.70 5.71 -47.56
C SER A 15 13.18 4.67 -46.57
N ALA A 16 14.08 3.81 -46.11
CA ALA A 16 13.83 2.90 -45.01
C ALA A 16 13.63 3.72 -43.72
N ASN A 17 12.38 3.92 -43.30
CA ASN A 17 12.05 4.36 -41.94
C ASN A 17 12.20 3.16 -40.99
N ALA A 18 13.44 2.74 -40.73
CA ALA A 18 13.76 1.66 -39.81
C ALA A 18 14.12 2.21 -38.42
N PHE A 19 13.26 3.04 -37.83
CA PHE A 19 13.28 3.31 -36.40
C PHE A 19 11.99 4.03 -35.99
N VAL A 20 10.89 3.28 -35.89
CA VAL A 20 9.75 3.70 -35.08
C VAL A 20 9.69 2.70 -33.93
N PRO A 21 9.90 3.10 -32.66
CA PRO A 21 9.63 2.19 -31.57
C PRO A 21 8.13 1.87 -31.64
N ALA A 22 7.80 0.65 -32.04
CA ALA A 22 6.44 0.15 -31.89
C ALA A 22 6.07 0.30 -30.40
N PRO A 23 4.88 0.82 -30.05
CA PRO A 23 4.41 0.68 -28.68
C PRO A 23 4.30 -0.82 -28.43
N ALA A 24 5.26 -1.38 -27.68
CA ALA A 24 5.28 -2.78 -27.30
C ALA A 24 4.08 -3.03 -26.38
N PHE A 25 2.94 -3.33 -27.00
CA PHE A 25 1.75 -3.82 -26.34
C PHE A 25 2.10 -5.20 -25.76
N GLY A 26 2.44 -5.23 -24.47
CA GLY A 26 2.85 -6.47 -23.80
C GLY A 26 4.09 -6.37 -22.91
N VAL A 27 4.81 -5.24 -22.86
CA VAL A 27 5.78 -5.03 -21.77
C VAL A 27 4.99 -4.71 -20.51
N GLN A 28 4.79 -5.74 -19.68
CA GLN A 28 4.41 -5.58 -18.28
C GLN A 28 5.39 -4.56 -17.68
N ARG A 29 4.94 -3.32 -17.46
CA ARG A 29 5.69 -2.40 -16.62
C ARG A 29 5.73 -3.08 -15.26
N SER A 30 6.92 -3.41 -14.77
CA SER A 30 7.11 -3.84 -13.40
C SER A 30 6.54 -2.75 -12.50
N SER A 31 5.33 -2.97 -12.01
CA SER A 31 4.61 -2.03 -11.14
C SER A 31 5.27 -1.91 -9.77
N GLN A 32 6.32 -2.68 -9.50
CA GLN A 32 6.98 -2.75 -8.20
C GLN A 32 7.73 -1.47 -7.82
N LEU A 33 8.25 -0.70 -8.78
CA LEU A 33 9.06 0.50 -8.48
C LEU A 33 8.23 1.79 -8.30
N ASN A 34 7.00 1.84 -8.84
CA ASN A 34 6.12 3.00 -8.66
C ASN A 34 5.20 2.87 -7.43
N ALA A 35 5.20 1.70 -6.81
CA ALA A 35 4.34 1.41 -5.67
C ALA A 35 4.99 1.84 -4.33
N GLU A 36 6.29 2.13 -4.31
CA GLU A 36 6.99 2.58 -3.09
C GLU A 36 6.59 4.02 -2.66
N LYS A 37 6.02 4.81 -3.57
CA LYS A 37 5.66 6.23 -3.37
C LYS A 37 4.16 6.53 -3.45
N ASP A 38 3.28 5.53 -3.40
CA ASP A 38 1.85 5.82 -3.30
C ASP A 38 1.53 6.26 -1.86
N PRO A 39 1.13 7.53 -1.63
CA PRO A 39 0.83 8.05 -0.29
C PRO A 39 -0.35 7.34 0.38
N LYS A 40 -1.05 6.45 -0.33
CA LYS A 40 -2.14 5.62 0.21
C LYS A 40 -1.69 4.26 0.70
N ARG A 41 -0.40 3.91 0.65
CA ARG A 41 0.11 2.60 1.06
C ARG A 41 0.52 2.50 2.52
N TYR A 42 0.92 3.62 3.10
CA TYR A 42 1.45 3.69 4.44
C TYR A 42 0.62 4.64 5.30
N GLY A 43 0.43 4.27 6.56
CA GLY A 43 -0.40 4.97 7.53
C GLY A 43 0.37 6.02 8.33
N LYS A 44 -0.32 6.60 9.30
CA LYS A 44 0.16 7.71 10.15
C LYS A 44 1.43 7.38 10.93
N TYR A 45 1.59 6.14 11.38
CA TYR A 45 2.72 5.68 12.21
C TYR A 45 3.69 4.78 11.43
N ASP A 46 3.71 4.86 10.10
CA ASP A 46 4.70 4.12 9.31
C ASP A 46 6.12 4.57 9.67
N ASP A 47 7.02 3.60 9.84
CA ASP A 47 8.40 3.80 10.32
C ASP A 47 8.51 4.56 11.67
N MET A 48 7.41 4.71 12.42
CA MET A 48 7.36 5.31 13.76
C MET A 48 7.17 4.25 14.85
N LEU A 49 7.27 4.69 16.11
CA LEU A 49 7.00 3.84 17.26
C LEU A 49 5.53 3.39 17.26
N TRP A 50 5.30 2.08 17.29
CA TRP A 50 3.97 1.47 17.33
C TRP A 50 3.64 0.99 18.74
N ASP A 51 3.45 1.96 19.64
CA ASP A 51 3.09 1.75 21.04
C ASP A 51 1.57 1.72 21.26
N MET A 52 1.15 1.54 22.52
CA MET A 52 -0.27 1.53 22.87
C MET A 52 -0.95 2.88 22.60
N THR A 53 -0.23 3.99 22.76
CA THR A 53 -0.73 5.34 22.47
C THR A 53 -1.11 5.49 21.00
N ALA A 54 -0.21 5.11 20.09
CA ALA A 54 -0.46 5.13 18.65
C ALA A 54 -1.65 4.24 18.26
N LYS A 55 -1.73 3.04 18.84
CA LYS A 55 -2.85 2.12 18.60
C LYS A 55 -4.18 2.69 19.08
N LEU A 56 -4.22 3.32 20.25
CA LEU A 56 -5.43 3.96 20.76
C LEU A 56 -5.87 5.14 19.89
N GLU A 57 -4.94 5.91 19.36
CA GLU A 57 -5.24 7.03 18.45
C GLU A 57 -5.85 6.53 17.15
N ILE A 58 -5.23 5.52 16.51
CA ILE A 58 -5.80 4.89 15.30
C ILE A 58 -7.15 4.23 15.60
N TYR A 59 -7.28 3.53 16.74
CA TYR A 59 -8.56 2.95 17.13
C TYR A 59 -9.62 4.02 17.36
N GLY A 60 -9.26 5.18 17.90
CA GLY A 60 -10.12 6.35 18.07
C GLY A 60 -10.60 6.95 16.75
N GLU A 61 -9.71 7.05 15.77
CA GLU A 61 -10.00 7.55 14.41
C GLU A 61 -10.74 6.53 13.52
N TRP A 62 -10.61 5.24 13.83
CA TRP A 62 -11.19 4.15 13.04
C TRP A 62 -12.72 4.23 12.96
N ASP A 63 -13.20 4.15 11.71
CA ASP A 63 -14.60 4.10 11.30
C ASP A 63 -14.92 2.71 10.71
N PRO A 64 -15.65 1.86 11.44
CA PRO A 64 -15.96 0.48 11.01
C PRO A 64 -16.83 0.41 9.76
N ALA A 65 -17.61 1.46 9.46
CA ALA A 65 -18.50 1.49 8.30
C ALA A 65 -17.75 1.78 6.99
N LYS A 66 -16.52 2.29 7.06
CA LYS A 66 -15.70 2.61 5.89
C LYS A 66 -14.79 1.44 5.52
N PRO A 67 -14.47 1.25 4.22
CA PRO A 67 -13.52 0.23 3.79
C PRO A 67 -12.16 0.38 4.48
N ARG A 68 -11.50 -0.77 4.68
CA ARG A 68 -10.13 -0.81 5.17
C ARG A 68 -9.19 0.00 4.28
N SER A 69 -8.34 0.81 4.90
CA SER A 69 -7.21 1.46 4.25
C SER A 69 -6.10 1.73 5.27
N PRO A 70 -4.89 2.17 4.85
CA PRO A 70 -3.85 2.56 5.80
C PRO A 70 -4.21 3.74 6.71
N TRP A 71 -5.33 4.40 6.44
CA TRP A 71 -5.90 5.50 7.22
C TRP A 71 -7.21 5.13 7.93
N ASN A 72 -7.69 3.89 7.76
CA ASN A 72 -8.93 3.41 8.37
C ASN A 72 -8.86 1.90 8.58
N PHE A 73 -8.42 1.47 9.76
CA PHE A 73 -8.35 0.06 10.15
C PHE A 73 -8.43 -0.08 11.67
N ASN A 74 -8.82 -1.27 12.14
CA ASN A 74 -8.77 -1.60 13.56
C ASN A 74 -7.39 -2.14 13.96
N PRO A 75 -6.60 -1.45 14.78
CA PRO A 75 -5.26 -1.91 15.18
C PRO A 75 -5.28 -3.06 16.21
N PHE A 76 -6.45 -3.34 16.82
CA PHE A 76 -6.63 -4.40 17.81
C PHE A 76 -7.31 -5.65 17.27
N GLU A 77 -7.65 -5.66 15.98
CA GLU A 77 -8.18 -6.87 15.36
C GLU A 77 -7.07 -7.91 15.17
N THR A 78 -7.48 -9.18 15.05
CA THR A 78 -6.58 -10.27 14.70
C THR A 78 -7.08 -10.99 13.47
N TRP A 79 -6.18 -11.28 12.54
CA TRP A 79 -6.44 -12.12 11.37
C TRP A 79 -5.37 -13.22 11.30
N ASP A 80 -5.82 -14.48 11.26
CA ASP A 80 -4.95 -15.66 11.33
C ASP A 80 -3.99 -15.64 12.54
N GLY A 81 -4.50 -15.17 13.69
CA GLY A 81 -3.73 -15.04 14.94
C GLY A 81 -2.74 -13.88 14.98
N ASN A 82 -2.60 -13.10 13.91
CA ASN A 82 -1.66 -11.98 13.82
C ASN A 82 -2.37 -10.62 13.93
N SER A 83 -1.64 -9.63 14.43
CA SER A 83 -2.07 -8.22 14.44
C SER A 83 -1.58 -7.49 13.19
N PRO A 84 -2.26 -6.43 12.76
CA PRO A 84 -1.79 -5.60 11.67
C PRO A 84 -0.58 -4.73 12.07
N ASP A 85 0.17 -4.25 11.07
CA ASP A 85 1.19 -3.23 11.22
C ASP A 85 0.61 -1.82 11.43
N ALA A 86 1.49 -0.82 11.54
CA ALA A 86 1.15 0.59 11.69
C ALA A 86 0.39 1.20 10.49
N SER A 87 0.29 0.44 9.39
CA SER A 87 -0.41 0.80 8.16
C SER A 87 -1.62 -0.12 7.90
N GLY A 88 -2.00 -0.96 8.85
CA GLY A 88 -3.16 -1.84 8.72
C GLY A 88 -2.92 -3.09 7.84
N TRP A 89 -1.69 -3.42 7.50
CA TRP A 89 -1.37 -4.64 6.74
C TRP A 89 -1.07 -5.80 7.68
N PHE A 90 -1.42 -7.03 7.28
CA PHE A 90 -1.08 -8.24 8.04
C PHE A 90 0.16 -8.91 7.47
N PRO A 91 0.89 -9.70 8.28
CA PRO A 91 1.97 -10.55 7.80
C PRO A 91 1.57 -11.35 6.56
N GLY A 92 2.49 -11.46 5.60
CA GLY A 92 2.25 -12.14 4.32
C GLY A 92 1.64 -11.25 3.21
N GLN A 93 1.24 -10.02 3.52
CA GLN A 93 0.86 -9.04 2.50
C GLN A 93 2.09 -8.31 1.96
N ASN A 94 2.09 -7.99 0.67
CA ASN A 94 3.24 -7.38 -0.03
C ASN A 94 3.70 -6.02 0.54
N THR A 95 2.86 -5.35 1.32
CA THR A 95 3.10 -4.01 1.90
C THR A 95 3.30 -4.05 3.40
N PHE A 96 3.30 -5.23 4.01
CA PHE A 96 3.51 -5.39 5.45
C PHE A 96 4.92 -4.96 5.84
N LYS A 97 5.01 -4.14 6.88
CA LYS A 97 6.27 -3.77 7.53
C LYS A 97 6.20 -4.13 9.02
N ASP A 98 7.28 -4.73 9.53
CA ASP A 98 7.39 -4.98 10.96
C ASP A 98 7.42 -3.65 11.73
N PRO A 99 6.47 -3.41 12.66
CA PRO A 99 6.43 -2.14 13.39
C PRO A 99 7.60 -1.98 14.35
N THR A 100 8.13 -0.75 14.47
CA THR A 100 9.09 -0.41 15.52
C THR A 100 8.41 -0.50 16.87
N ARG A 101 8.90 -1.37 17.75
CA ARG A 101 8.34 -1.58 19.09
C ARG A 101 9.19 -0.87 20.14
N GLY A 102 8.53 -0.32 21.15
CA GLY A 102 9.21 0.27 22.31
C GLY A 102 9.64 -0.80 23.32
N ASP A 103 10.38 -0.36 24.33
CA ASP A 103 10.74 -1.21 25.45
C ASP A 103 9.49 -1.60 26.25
N ILE A 104 9.36 -2.90 26.52
CA ILE A 104 8.25 -3.45 27.30
C ILE A 104 8.78 -3.86 28.67
N ASN A 105 8.10 -3.40 29.73
CA ASN A 105 8.36 -3.83 31.09
C ASN A 105 7.09 -4.42 31.73
N PHE A 106 7.23 -5.09 32.87
CA PHE A 106 6.09 -5.78 33.49
C PHE A 106 4.96 -4.83 33.91
N ALA A 107 5.29 -3.59 34.31
CA ALA A 107 4.28 -2.59 34.66
C ALA A 107 3.48 -2.15 33.42
N SER A 108 4.16 -1.84 32.31
CA SER A 108 3.50 -1.44 31.06
C SER A 108 2.62 -2.57 30.50
N MET A 109 3.03 -3.83 30.61
CA MET A 109 2.20 -4.97 30.20
C MET A 109 0.88 -5.07 30.99
N GLN A 110 0.87 -4.73 32.29
CA GLN A 110 -0.36 -4.75 33.08
C GLN A 110 -1.29 -3.58 32.73
N GLU A 111 -0.72 -2.41 32.44
CA GLU A 111 -1.48 -1.24 32.01
C GLU A 111 -2.12 -1.49 30.64
N GLU A 112 -1.33 -1.97 29.67
CA GLU A 112 -1.81 -2.34 28.34
C GLU A 112 -2.90 -3.42 28.40
N ARG A 113 -2.78 -4.40 29.31
CA ARG A 113 -3.82 -5.41 29.50
C ARG A 113 -5.14 -4.79 29.94
N LYS A 114 -5.13 -3.87 30.91
CA LYS A 114 -6.35 -3.20 31.37
C LYS A 114 -7.02 -2.42 30.23
N ILE A 115 -6.22 -1.72 29.43
CA ILE A 115 -6.71 -0.99 28.24
C ILE A 115 -7.39 -1.96 27.27
N LEU A 116 -6.76 -3.10 26.98
CA LEU A 116 -7.33 -4.11 26.10
C LEU A 116 -8.61 -4.73 26.68
N ASP A 117 -8.64 -5.03 27.98
CA ASP A 117 -9.83 -5.55 28.67
C ASP A 117 -10.99 -4.55 28.57
N ASP A 118 -10.72 -3.25 28.71
CA ASP A 118 -11.71 -2.18 28.57
C ASP A 118 -12.24 -2.07 27.13
N ILE A 119 -11.38 -2.22 26.12
CA ILE A 119 -11.76 -2.24 24.70
C ILE A 119 -12.59 -3.48 24.36
N ILE A 120 -12.24 -4.64 24.91
CA ILE A 120 -12.99 -5.89 24.72
C ILE A 120 -14.35 -5.80 25.39
N ALA A 121 -14.43 -5.19 26.58
CA ALA A 121 -15.69 -4.96 27.29
C ALA A 121 -16.57 -3.92 26.60
N ASN A 122 -15.97 -2.92 25.94
CA ASN A 122 -16.66 -1.82 25.29
C ASN A 122 -16.17 -1.62 23.84
N PRO A 123 -16.40 -2.60 22.95
CA PRO A 123 -15.95 -2.49 21.58
C PRO A 123 -16.75 -1.39 20.86
N LYS A 124 -16.08 -0.63 19.99
CA LYS A 124 -16.76 0.32 19.10
C LYS A 124 -17.87 -0.38 18.31
N GLU A 125 -18.99 0.31 18.13
CA GLU A 125 -20.11 -0.14 17.30
C GLU A 125 -19.60 -0.47 15.90
N GLY A 126 -19.80 -1.71 15.43
CA GLY A 126 -19.27 -2.16 14.14
C GLY A 126 -17.92 -2.88 14.23
N ASN A 127 -17.33 -3.08 15.42
CA ASN A 127 -16.29 -4.09 15.65
C ASN A 127 -16.89 -5.50 15.68
N VAL A 128 -17.47 -5.90 14.55
CA VAL A 128 -18.09 -7.19 14.31
C VAL A 128 -17.38 -7.88 13.15
N PRO A 129 -17.35 -9.23 13.11
CA PRO A 129 -16.83 -9.95 11.96
C PRO A 129 -17.51 -9.49 10.67
N GLY A 130 -16.73 -9.21 9.63
CA GLY A 130 -17.20 -8.75 8.32
C GLY A 130 -17.41 -7.24 8.20
N ALA A 131 -17.04 -6.43 9.20
CA ALA A 131 -17.07 -4.98 9.09
C ALA A 131 -16.14 -4.49 7.95
N PRO A 132 -16.56 -3.52 7.11
CA PRO A 132 -15.75 -3.03 5.99
C PRO A 132 -14.34 -2.55 6.37
N GLY A 133 -14.19 -1.99 7.57
CA GLY A 133 -12.91 -1.51 8.10
C GLY A 133 -12.01 -2.61 8.68
N CYS A 134 -12.56 -3.81 8.88
CA CYS A 134 -11.86 -4.98 9.40
C CYS A 134 -11.45 -5.95 8.27
N LYS A 135 -10.52 -6.85 8.57
CA LYS A 135 -10.13 -7.93 7.66
C LYS A 135 -10.86 -9.24 7.95
N ASN A 136 -11.27 -9.45 9.21
CA ASN A 136 -11.90 -10.65 9.75
C ASN A 136 -13.43 -10.60 9.69
#